data_AF-A0A2G7T8A8-F1
#
_entry.id   AF-A0A2G7T8A8-F1
#
_cell.length_a   1.000
_cell.length_b   1.000
_cell.length_c   1.000
_cell.angle_alpha   90.00
_cell.angle_beta   90.00
_cell.angle_gamma   90.00
#
_symmetry.space_group_name_H-M   'P 1'
#
loop_
_entity.id
_entity.type
_entity.pdbx_description
1 polymer ?
#
loop_
_entity_poly.entity_id
_entity_poly.type
_entity_poly.pdbx_seq_one_letter_code
_entity_poly.pdbx_strand_id
1 'polypeptide(L)'
;MRALMQANPRLGTIVRLSAASGVSKGVVERMTKAEANTGVDHLAGIAHAFQLPIWALLSEELDPLHGVGASPWPFEDLTPQQFAALPDRRKGMIEAKAIDVYQEWESSKKDDAS
;
A
#
# COMPACT_ATOMS: atom_id res chain seq x y z
N MET A 1 -7.21 8.00 6.34
CA MET A 1 -6.75 9.42 6.31
C MET A 1 -6.70 10.09 7.69
N ARG A 2 -7.83 10.22 8.42
CA ARG A 2 -7.85 10.88 9.75
C ARG A 2 -6.88 10.25 10.75
N ALA A 3 -6.81 8.92 10.78
CA ALA A 3 -5.88 8.20 11.65
C ALA A 3 -4.40 8.46 11.30
N LEU A 4 -4.03 8.52 10.02
CA LEU A 4 -2.68 8.90 9.57
C LEU A 4 -2.29 10.32 10.01
N MET A 5 -3.24 11.26 9.92
CA MET A 5 -3.03 12.62 10.39
C MET A 5 -2.85 12.68 11.92
N GLN A 6 -3.62 11.90 12.67
CA GLN A 6 -3.48 11.81 14.13
C GLN A 6 -2.13 11.18 14.54
N ALA A 7 -1.70 10.15 13.82
CA ALA A 7 -0.43 9.46 14.07
C ALA A 7 0.80 10.28 13.67
N ASN A 8 0.65 11.27 12.78
CA ASN A 8 1.76 12.09 12.29
C ASN A 8 1.56 13.58 12.62
N PRO A 9 2.07 14.07 13.76
CA PRO A 9 1.91 15.47 14.18
C PRO A 9 2.44 16.51 13.18
N ARG A 10 3.40 16.14 12.33
CA ARG A 10 3.94 17.02 11.27
C ARG A 10 2.91 17.28 10.17
N LEU A 11 2.04 16.31 9.90
CA LEU A 11 1.00 16.38 8.86
C LEU A 11 -0.42 16.39 9.44
N GLY A 12 -0.56 16.51 10.76
CA GLY A 12 -1.81 16.27 11.47
C GLY A 12 -2.90 17.32 11.31
N THR A 13 -2.69 18.35 10.48
CA THR A 13 -3.71 19.33 10.14
C THR A 13 -3.91 19.42 8.63
N ILE A 14 -5.13 19.76 8.20
CA ILE A 14 -5.47 19.93 6.78
C ILE A 14 -4.49 20.90 6.10
N VAL A 15 -4.14 22.00 6.78
CA VAL A 15 -3.23 23.02 6.25
C VAL A 15 -1.83 22.45 6.03
N ARG A 16 -1.30 21.69 7.00
CA ARG A 16 0.05 21.09 6.91
C ARG A 16 0.10 20.02 5.83
N LEU A 17 -0.90 19.14 5.79
CA LEU A 17 -0.99 18.09 4.79
C LEU A 17 -1.16 18.66 3.38
N SER A 18 -2.00 19.69 3.21
CA SER A 18 -2.18 20.40 1.94
C SER A 18 -0.87 20.99 1.44
N ALA A 19 -0.11 21.67 2.31
CA ALA A 19 1.19 22.24 1.95
C ALA A 19 2.23 21.15 1.57
N ALA A 20 2.26 20.03 2.29
CA ALA A 20 3.23 18.97 2.05
C ALA A 20 2.92 18.10 0.81
N SER A 21 1.64 17.95 0.46
CA SER A 21 1.19 17.09 -0.64
C SER A 21 0.95 17.82 -1.96
N GLY A 22 0.89 19.15 -1.94
CA GLY A 22 0.46 19.95 -3.10
C GLY A 22 -1.05 19.84 -3.40
N VAL A 23 -1.82 19.12 -2.57
CA VAL A 23 -3.26 18.95 -2.73
C VAL A 23 -4.00 20.09 -2.04
N SER A 24 -5.02 20.66 -2.69
CA SER A 24 -5.78 21.78 -2.11
C SER A 24 -6.49 21.41 -0.81
N LYS A 25 -6.61 22.37 0.12
CA LYS A 25 -7.26 22.16 1.44
C LYS A 25 -8.65 21.54 1.33
N GLY A 26 -9.47 22.02 0.39
CA GLY A 26 -10.83 21.51 0.19
C GLY A 26 -10.86 20.06 -0.32
N VAL A 27 -9.86 19.64 -1.10
CA VAL A 27 -9.72 18.22 -1.50
C VAL A 27 -9.31 17.38 -0.30
N VAL A 28 -8.32 17.83 0.49
CA VAL A 28 -7.89 17.13 1.72
C VAL A 28 -9.06 16.97 2.70
N GLU A 29 -9.87 18.00 2.89
CA GLU A 29 -11.09 17.95 3.72
C GLU A 29 -12.07 16.88 3.24
N ARG A 30 -12.40 16.84 1.95
CA ARG A 30 -13.28 15.81 1.39
C ARG A 30 -12.70 14.41 1.53
N MET A 31 -11.39 14.24 1.32
CA MET A 31 -10.70 12.97 1.54
C MET A 31 -10.78 12.50 3.00
N THR A 32 -10.67 13.42 3.97
CA THR A 32 -10.81 13.07 5.40
C THR A 32 -12.22 12.66 5.81
N LYS A 33 -13.22 13.00 4.99
CA LYS A 33 -14.63 12.64 5.20
C LYS A 33 -15.11 11.48 4.32
N ALA A 34 -14.22 10.92 3.48
CA ALA A 34 -14.56 9.90 2.49
C ALA A 34 -15.67 10.32 1.49
N GLU A 35 -15.80 11.62 1.24
CA GLU A 35 -16.90 12.20 0.45
C GLU A 35 -16.62 12.28 -1.07
N ALA A 36 -15.43 11.88 -1.55
CA ALA A 36 -15.05 12.06 -2.95
C ALA A 36 -14.27 10.89 -3.55
N ASN A 37 -14.63 10.50 -4.79
CA ASN A 37 -13.75 9.76 -5.68
C ASN A 37 -12.52 10.62 -5.96
N THR A 38 -11.42 10.27 -5.31
CA THR A 38 -10.20 11.08 -5.35
C THR A 38 -9.34 10.59 -6.50
N GLY A 39 -8.98 11.49 -7.44
CA GLY A 39 -8.09 11.16 -8.54
C GLY A 39 -6.73 10.63 -8.05
N VAL A 40 -6.11 9.78 -8.88
CA VAL A 40 -4.83 9.12 -8.56
C VAL A 40 -3.71 10.13 -8.29
N ASP A 41 -3.69 11.28 -8.95
CA ASP A 41 -2.68 12.32 -8.73
C ASP A 41 -2.73 12.90 -7.30
N HIS A 42 -3.93 13.11 -6.78
CA HIS A 42 -4.10 13.57 -5.39
C HIS A 42 -3.68 12.46 -4.41
N LEU A 43 -4.01 11.20 -4.69
CA LEU A 43 -3.54 10.07 -3.87
C LEU A 43 -2.01 9.98 -3.89
N ALA A 44 -1.36 10.20 -5.03
CA ALA A 44 0.08 10.24 -5.16
C ALA A 44 0.71 11.34 -4.30
N GLY A 45 0.18 12.57 -4.36
CA GLY A 45 0.66 13.68 -3.53
C GLY A 45 0.52 13.41 -2.04
N ILE A 46 -0.60 12.83 -1.61
CA ILE A 46 -0.81 12.43 -0.22
C ILE A 46 0.16 11.32 0.21
N ALA A 47 0.28 10.26 -0.60
CA ALA A 47 1.15 9.12 -0.29
C ALA A 47 2.61 9.59 -0.14
N HIS A 48 3.06 10.43 -1.06
CA HIS A 48 4.38 11.04 -1.01
C HIS A 48 4.58 11.88 0.26
N ALA A 49 3.61 12.70 0.65
CA ALA A 49 3.70 13.48 1.90
C ALA A 49 3.89 12.60 3.13
N PHE A 50 3.19 11.45 3.19
CA PHE A 50 3.32 10.46 4.26
C PHE A 50 4.50 9.50 4.09
N GLN A 51 5.29 9.61 3.01
CA GLN A 51 6.35 8.67 2.64
C GLN A 51 5.86 7.22 2.53
N LEU A 52 4.65 7.05 2.00
CA LEU A 52 4.02 5.75 1.76
C LEU A 52 3.94 5.48 0.26
N PRO A 53 3.94 4.21 -0.16
CA PRO A 53 3.58 3.87 -1.54
C PRO A 53 2.07 4.14 -1.75
N ILE A 54 1.66 4.50 -2.97
CA ILE A 54 0.26 4.88 -3.25
C ILE A 54 -0.74 3.79 -2.86
N TRP A 55 -0.41 2.53 -3.15
CA TRP A 55 -1.25 1.38 -2.83
C TRP A 55 -1.51 1.25 -1.32
N ALA A 56 -0.60 1.74 -0.47
CA ALA A 56 -0.78 1.74 0.99
C ALA A 56 -2.05 2.47 1.41
N LEU A 57 -2.34 3.60 0.77
CA LEU A 57 -3.52 4.41 1.08
C LEU A 57 -4.83 3.73 0.69
N LEU A 58 -4.76 2.68 -0.14
CA LEU A 58 -5.89 1.87 -0.58
C LEU A 58 -6.03 0.58 0.26
N SER A 59 -5.04 0.26 1.09
CA SER A 59 -5.05 -0.94 1.93
C SER A 59 -5.88 -0.74 3.20
N GLU A 60 -6.70 -1.74 3.52
CA GLU A 60 -7.40 -1.81 4.81
C GLU A 60 -6.45 -2.13 5.98
N GLU A 61 -5.26 -2.67 5.67
CA GLU A 61 -4.24 -3.10 6.65
C GLU A 61 -3.22 -1.99 6.99
N LEU A 62 -3.42 -0.77 6.49
CA LEU A 62 -2.52 0.34 6.79
C LEU A 62 -2.59 0.71 8.28
N ASP A 63 -1.52 0.42 9.03
CA ASP A 63 -1.34 0.91 10.39
C ASP A 63 -0.83 2.37 10.35
N PRO A 64 -1.58 3.34 10.87
CA PRO A 64 -1.17 4.74 10.86
C PRO A 64 0.15 5.03 11.61
N LEU A 65 0.49 4.21 12.61
CA LEU A 65 1.67 4.37 13.47
C LEU A 65 2.88 3.63 12.92
N HIS A 66 2.67 2.47 12.28
CA HIS A 66 3.73 1.60 11.79
C HIS A 66 3.86 1.58 10.26
N GLY A 67 3.03 2.34 9.54
CA GLY A 67 2.94 2.32 8.08
C GLY A 67 2.11 1.14 7.60
N VAL A 68 2.26 0.75 6.33
CA VAL A 68 1.71 -0.57 5.94
C VAL A 68 2.46 -1.56 6.81
N GLY A 69 1.75 -2.30 7.68
CA GLY A 69 2.35 -3.43 8.34
C GLY A 69 3.03 -4.20 7.24
N ALA A 70 4.37 -4.27 7.28
CA ALA A 70 5.17 -4.74 6.16
C ALA A 70 4.46 -5.98 5.65
N SER A 71 3.88 -5.92 4.43
CA SER A 71 3.09 -7.04 3.90
C SER A 71 3.92 -8.27 4.20
N PRO A 72 3.43 -9.16 5.10
CA PRO A 72 4.30 -10.00 5.89
C PRO A 72 5.16 -10.71 4.90
N TRP A 73 6.45 -10.42 4.98
CA TRP A 73 7.39 -10.84 3.99
C TRP A 73 7.16 -12.35 3.79
N PRO A 74 6.75 -12.79 2.58
CA PRO A 74 5.98 -14.03 2.46
C PRO A 74 6.86 -15.28 2.58
N PHE A 75 8.14 -15.09 2.79
CA PHE A 75 9.12 -16.15 2.88
C PHE A 75 9.67 -16.21 4.31
N GLU A 76 9.46 -17.33 4.98
CA GLU A 76 9.96 -17.55 6.35
C GLU A 76 11.50 -17.66 6.39
N ASP A 77 12.09 -18.29 5.37
CA ASP A 77 13.53 -18.63 5.33
C ASP A 77 14.39 -17.65 4.54
N LEU A 78 13.77 -16.70 3.85
CA LEU A 78 14.47 -15.71 3.04
C LEU A 78 14.19 -14.35 3.66
N THR A 79 15.17 -13.45 3.70
CA THR A 79 14.90 -12.05 4.09
C THR A 79 14.67 -11.17 2.87
N PRO A 80 13.99 -10.01 2.99
CA PRO A 80 13.83 -9.06 1.89
C PRO A 80 15.16 -8.66 1.23
N GLN A 81 16.21 -8.47 2.03
CA GLN A 81 17.54 -8.08 1.54
C GLN A 81 18.21 -9.21 0.76
N GLN A 82 18.09 -10.45 1.22
CA GLN A 82 18.62 -11.61 0.50
C GLN A 82 17.88 -11.81 -0.84
N PHE A 83 16.56 -11.66 -0.87
CA PHE A 83 15.81 -11.70 -2.11
C PHE A 83 16.22 -10.58 -3.07
N ALA A 84 16.35 -9.34 -2.59
CA ALA A 84 16.78 -8.21 -3.40
C ALA A 84 18.17 -8.43 -4.02
N ALA A 85 19.06 -9.13 -3.33
CA ALA A 85 20.40 -9.50 -3.81
C ALA A 85 20.41 -10.68 -4.81
N LEU A 86 19.29 -11.38 -5.04
CA LEU A 86 19.23 -12.47 -6.01
C LEU A 86 19.39 -11.94 -7.45
N PRO A 87 20.07 -12.71 -8.33
CA PRO A 87 20.06 -12.45 -9.77
C PRO A 87 18.64 -12.47 -10.34
N ASP A 88 18.35 -11.63 -11.34
CA ASP A 88 17.00 -11.47 -11.92
C ASP A 88 16.41 -12.79 -12.41
N ARG A 89 17.23 -13.67 -13.00
CA ARG A 89 16.81 -15.02 -13.41
C ARG A 89 16.22 -15.82 -12.24
N ARG A 90 16.80 -15.73 -11.04
CA ARG A 90 16.32 -16.46 -9.86
C ARG A 90 15.04 -15.85 -9.30
N LYS A 91 14.92 -14.52 -9.31
CA LYS A 91 13.69 -13.83 -8.93
C LYS A 91 12.53 -14.24 -9.85
N GLY A 92 12.76 -14.25 -11.16
CA GLY A 92 11.75 -14.68 -12.14
C GLY A 92 11.31 -16.14 -11.97
N MET A 93 12.21 -17.04 -11.55
CA MET A 93 11.83 -18.43 -11.23
C MET A 93 10.93 -18.53 -9.99
N ILE A 94 11.20 -17.72 -8.96
CA ILE A 94 10.37 -17.66 -7.75
C ILE A 94 8.98 -17.11 -8.10
N GLU A 95 8.92 -16.04 -8.90
CA GLU A 95 7.67 -15.44 -9.38
C GLU A 95 6.85 -16.42 -10.23
N ALA A 96 7.48 -17.12 -11.18
CA ALA A 96 6.81 -18.12 -11.99
C ALA A 96 6.19 -19.24 -11.14
N LYS A 97 6.95 -19.75 -10.16
CA LYS A 97 6.43 -20.79 -9.27
C LYS A 97 5.27 -20.29 -8.39
N ALA A 98 5.32 -19.05 -7.94
CA ALA A 98 4.23 -18.45 -7.18
C ALA A 98 2.95 -18.34 -8.03
N ILE A 99 3.08 -17.97 -9.30
CA ILE A 99 1.95 -17.93 -10.26
C ILE A 99 1.37 -19.32 -10.47
N ASP A 100 2.21 -20.34 -10.67
CA ASP A 100 1.75 -21.72 -10.87
C ASP A 100 0.92 -22.22 -9.67
N VAL A 101 1.42 -21.98 -8.45
CA VAL A 101 0.72 -22.38 -7.21
C VAL A 101 -0.61 -21.63 -7.06
N TYR A 102 -0.65 -20.34 -7.40
CA TYR A 102 -1.88 -19.56 -7.37
C TYR A 102 -2.93 -20.09 -8.36
N GLN A 103 -2.51 -20.41 -9.59
CA GLN A 103 -3.41 -20.97 -10.62
C GLN A 103 -3.94 -22.36 -10.23
N GLU A 104 -3.11 -23.19 -9.61
CA GLU A 104 -3.51 -24.51 -9.09
C GLU A 104 -4.59 -24.35 -8.00
N TRP A 105 -4.39 -23.43 -7.06
CA TRP A 105 -5.38 -23.12 -6.02
C TRP A 105 -6.68 -22.52 -6.56
N GLU A 106 -6.62 -21.62 -7.55
CA GLU A 106 -7.84 -21.10 -8.19
C GLU A 106 -8.62 -22.20 -8.92
N SER A 107 -7.91 -23.13 -9.54
CA SER A 107 -8.52 -24.28 -10.24
C SER A 107 -9.19 -25.23 -9.26
N SER A 108 -8.52 -25.56 -8.13
CA SER A 108 -9.08 -26.46 -7.12
C SER A 108 -10.38 -25.91 -6.49
N LYS A 109 -10.48 -24.58 -6.35
CA LYS A 109 -11.70 -23.93 -5.84
C LYS A 109 -12.87 -23.93 -6.82
N LYS A 110 -12.60 -23.99 -8.13
CA LYS A 110 -13.66 -24.08 -9.15
C LYS A 110 -14.24 -25.49 -9.24
N ASP A 111 -13.41 -26.50 -9.01
CA ASP A 111 -13.84 -27.90 -9.02
C ASP A 111 -14.71 -28.26 -7.79
N ASP A 112 -14.44 -27.67 -6.62
CA ASP A 112 -15.25 -27.85 -5.40
C ASP A 112 -16.64 -27.16 -5.46
N ALA A 113 -16.88 -26.29 -6.44
CA ALA A 113 -18.13 -25.54 -6.60
C ALA A 113 -19.08 -26.14 -7.67
N SER A 114 -18.73 -27.30 -8.24
CA SER A 114 -19.51 -28.01 -9.28
C SER A 114 -20.19 -29.28 -8.77
#